data_AF-A0A1G7X2V5-F1
#
_entry.id   AF-A0A1G7X2V5-F1
#
_cell.length_a   1.000
_cell.length_b   1.000
_cell.length_c   1.000
_cell.angle_alpha   90.00
_cell.angle_beta   90.00
_cell.angle_gamma   90.00
#
_symmetry.space_group_name_H-M   'P 1'
#
loop_
_entity.id
_entity.type
_entity.pdbx_description
1 polymer ?
#
loop_
_entity_poly.entity_id
_entity_poly.type
_entity_poly.pdbx_seq_one_letter_code
_entity_poly.pdbx_strand_id
1 'polypeptide(L)'
;MDAYITDIHGQHTQPTQIIDISRMGVAFVSDHAMPTDEQLLLNFSFPGSAIRNEITLTVLHSNSVGSQGRYRNGARFIAISEVCADRIVDYVTTAPA
;
A
#
# COMPACT_ATOMS: atom_id res chain seq x y z
N MET A 1 -3.89 2.78 10.82
CA MET A 1 -2.69 2.40 10.05
C MET A 1 -2.37 3.59 9.20
N ASP A 2 -1.23 4.24 9.47
CA ASP A 2 -0.81 5.35 8.63
C ASP A 2 -0.13 4.76 7.41
N ALA A 3 -0.70 5.01 6.24
CA ALA A 3 -0.17 4.56 4.97
C ALA A 3 -0.17 5.71 3.96
N TYR A 4 0.88 5.79 3.16
CA TYR A 4 1.07 6.84 2.17
C TYR A 4 1.62 6.24 0.88
N ILE A 5 1.16 6.75 -0.25
CA ILE A 5 1.78 6.53 -1.55
C ILE A 5 2.58 7.79 -1.90
N THR A 6 3.74 7.61 -2.52
CA THR A 6 4.56 8.71 -3.04
C THR A 6 5.21 8.24 -4.34
N ASP A 7 5.63 9.17 -5.20
CA ASP A 7 6.44 8.80 -6.35
C ASP A 7 7.85 8.32 -5.92
N ILE A 8 8.63 7.77 -6.85
CA ILE A 8 9.98 7.24 -6.56
C ILE A 8 10.97 8.29 -6.07
N HIS A 9 10.67 9.58 -6.22
CA HIS A 9 11.49 10.69 -5.75
C HIS A 9 11.03 11.22 -4.38
N GLY A 10 10.06 10.54 -3.75
CA GLY A 10 9.46 10.96 -2.49
C GLY A 10 8.66 12.26 -2.60
N GLN A 11 8.30 12.67 -3.83
CA GLN A 11 7.42 13.81 -4.07
C GLN A 11 5.97 13.32 -4.13
N HIS A 12 5.04 14.27 -3.97
CA HIS A 12 3.60 14.03 -4.04
C HIS A 12 3.10 12.96 -3.06
N THR A 13 3.57 13.01 -1.81
CA THR A 13 3.08 12.10 -0.76
C THR A 13 1.59 12.30 -0.52
N GLN A 14 0.83 11.22 -0.63
CA GLN A 14 -0.61 11.23 -0.46
C GLN A 14 -1.05 10.13 0.51
N PRO A 15 -1.95 10.45 1.46
CA PRO A 15 -2.47 9.46 2.38
C PRO A 15 -3.30 8.40 1.64
N THR A 16 -3.21 7.16 2.12
CA THR A 16 -4.03 6.06 1.62
C THR A 16 -4.50 5.17 2.76
N GLN A 17 -5.56 4.40 2.51
CA GLN A 17 -6.05 3.38 3.43
C GLN A 17 -5.82 2.00 2.83
N ILE A 18 -4.91 1.23 3.43
CA ILE A 18 -4.75 -0.19 3.10
C ILE A 18 -6.01 -0.95 3.55
N ILE A 19 -6.58 -1.74 2.64
CA ILE A 19 -7.75 -2.57 2.89
C ILE A 19 -7.42 -4.07 2.89
N ASP A 20 -6.38 -4.46 2.16
CA ASP A 20 -5.86 -5.83 2.13
C ASP A 20 -4.38 -5.80 1.76
N ILE A 21 -3.58 -6.70 2.32
CA ILE A 21 -2.16 -6.82 2.02
C ILE A 21 -1.71 -8.27 2.08
N SER A 22 -0.85 -8.66 1.16
CA SER A 22 -0.25 -9.98 1.07
C SER A 22 1.25 -9.85 0.81
N ARG A 23 1.96 -10.98 0.73
CA ARG A 23 3.39 -11.00 0.39
C ARG A 23 3.69 -10.46 -1.02
N MET A 24 2.71 -10.44 -1.93
CA MET A 24 2.91 -10.11 -3.36
C MET A 24 2.27 -8.79 -3.79
N GLY A 25 1.37 -8.23 -2.98
CA GLY A 25 0.60 -7.07 -3.39
C GLY A 25 -0.29 -6.53 -2.29
N VAL A 26 -0.94 -5.43 -2.60
CA VAL A 26 -1.73 -4.63 -1.67
C VAL A 26 -2.96 -4.09 -2.40
N ALA A 27 -4.08 -4.04 -1.69
CA ALA A 27 -5.23 -3.26 -2.10
C ALA A 27 -5.41 -2.08 -1.14
N PHE A 28 -5.70 -0.91 -1.69
CA PHE A 28 -5.84 0.32 -0.91
C PHE A 28 -6.87 1.27 -1.52
N VAL A 29 -7.28 2.27 -0.73
CA VAL A 29 -8.19 3.34 -1.15
C VAL A 29 -7.48 4.68 -1.19
N SER A 30 -7.72 5.45 -2.24
CA SER A 30 -7.27 6.84 -2.43
C SER A 30 -8.46 7.76 -2.74
N ASP A 31 -8.24 9.07 -2.64
CA ASP A 31 -9.21 10.13 -2.98
C ASP A 31 -9.09 10.63 -4.44
N HIS A 32 -8.20 10.02 -5.21
CA HIS A 32 -7.99 10.30 -6.62
C HIS A 32 -7.53 9.03 -7.35
N ALA A 33 -7.63 9.03 -8.68
CA ALA A 33 -7.20 7.91 -9.49
C ALA A 33 -5.67 7.77 -9.49
N MET A 34 -5.18 6.56 -9.26
CA MET A 34 -3.73 6.30 -9.28
C MET A 34 -3.25 5.95 -10.69
N PRO A 35 -2.03 6.36 -11.09
CA PRO A 35 -1.45 5.98 -12.38
C PRO A 35 -1.16 4.48 -12.42
N THR A 36 -1.51 3.82 -13.54
CA THR A 36 -1.52 2.34 -13.65
C THR A 36 -0.30 1.71 -14.34
N ASP A 37 0.75 2.48 -14.62
CA ASP A 37 1.98 1.97 -15.24
C ASP A 37 3.25 2.62 -14.65
N GLU A 38 3.10 3.26 -13.48
CA GLU A 38 4.18 3.94 -12.78
C GLU A 38 4.69 3.12 -11.60
N GLN A 39 5.97 3.33 -11.26
CA GLN A 39 6.52 2.85 -10.00
C GLN A 39 6.23 3.87 -8.90
N LEU A 40 5.68 3.39 -7.80
CA LEU A 40 5.36 4.19 -6.64
C LEU A 40 5.95 3.54 -5.39
N LEU A 41 6.11 4.33 -4.34
CA LEU A 41 6.52 3.85 -3.02
C LEU A 41 5.33 3.85 -2.08
N LEU A 42 5.01 2.67 -1.55
CA LEU A 42 4.11 2.53 -0.42
C LEU A 42 4.92 2.62 0.87
N ASN A 43 4.53 3.55 1.73
CA ASN A 43 5.06 3.73 3.07
C ASN A 43 3.97 3.41 4.09
N PHE A 44 4.24 2.54 5.07
CA PHE A 44 3.24 2.22 6.09
C PHE A 44 3.83 1.69 7.40
N SER A 45 3.05 1.76 8.47
CA SER A 45 3.36 1.09 9.74
C SER A 45 2.21 0.18 10.17
N PHE A 46 2.51 -1.04 10.62
CA PHE A 46 1.48 -1.90 11.21
C PHE A 46 0.93 -1.28 12.51
N PRO A 47 -0.35 -1.52 12.86
CA PRO A 47 -0.91 -1.06 14.13
C PRO A 47 -0.03 -1.43 15.32
N GLY A 48 0.31 -0.45 16.17
CA GLY A 48 1.16 -0.65 17.34
C GLY A 48 2.67 -0.80 17.05
N SER A 49 3.09 -0.78 15.79
CA SER A 49 4.50 -0.85 15.41
C SER A 49 5.08 0.53 15.13
N ALA A 50 6.26 0.82 15.70
CA ALA A 50 7.06 2.00 15.36
C ALA A 50 7.85 1.84 14.05
N ILE A 51 7.82 0.64 13.45
CA ILE A 51 8.60 0.33 12.26
C ILE A 51 7.85 0.80 11.02
N ARG A 52 8.45 1.73 10.29
CA ARG A 52 8.01 2.13 8.96
C ARG A 52 8.56 1.16 7.92
N ASN A 53 7.66 0.63 7.11
CA ASN A 53 7.96 -0.23 5.98
C ASN A 53 7.85 0.57 4.69
N GLU A 54 8.70 0.26 3.73
CA GLU A 54 8.71 0.86 2.40
C GLU A 54 8.74 -0.26 1.34
N ILE A 55 7.88 -0.12 0.33
CA ILE A 55 7.71 -1.10 -0.75
C ILE A 55 7.57 -0.35 -2.07
N THR A 56 8.35 -0.74 -3.09
CA THR A 56 8.13 -0.29 -4.46
C THR A 56 7.03 -1.14 -5.10
N LEU A 57 6.01 -0.50 -5.65
CA LEU A 57 4.87 -1.15 -6.27
C LEU A 57 4.49 -0.52 -7.61
N THR A 58 3.65 -1.21 -8.36
CA THR A 58 2.90 -0.64 -9.48
C THR A 58 1.41 -0.91 -9.29
N VAL A 59 0.58 0.08 -9.63
CA VAL A 59 -0.88 -0.05 -9.55
C VAL A 59 -1.36 -0.74 -10.82
N LEU A 60 -2.07 -1.85 -10.68
CA LEU A 60 -2.61 -2.62 -11.80
C LEU A 60 -3.98 -2.11 -12.25
N HIS A 61 -4.77 -1.56 -11.32
CA HIS A 61 -6.06 -0.95 -11.61
C HIS A 61 -6.41 0.10 -10.55
N SER A 62 -7.14 1.14 -10.96
CA SER A 62 -7.66 2.20 -10.11
C SER A 62 -9.13 2.48 -10.49
N ASN A 63 -10.06 1.90 -9.74
CA ASN A 63 -11.50 1.97 -10.07
C ASN A 63 -12.24 2.86 -9.08
N SER A 64 -13.12 3.73 -9.57
CA SER A 64 -13.97 4.55 -8.68
C SER A 64 -14.92 3.68 -7.85
N VAL A 65 -15.16 4.09 -6.61
CA VAL A 65 -16.05 3.41 -5.65
C VAL A 65 -17.13 4.38 -5.19
N GLY A 66 -18.38 4.05 -5.52
CA GLY A 66 -19.53 4.88 -5.18
C GLY A 66 -19.45 6.27 -5.82
N SER A 67 -20.06 7.27 -5.16
CA SER A 67 -20.16 8.64 -5.64
C SER A 67 -19.25 9.65 -4.90
N GLN A 68 -18.44 9.17 -3.95
CA GLN A 68 -17.69 10.03 -3.02
C GLN A 68 -16.26 10.37 -3.49
N GLY A 69 -15.94 10.20 -4.77
CA GLY A 69 -14.61 10.47 -5.30
C GLY A 69 -13.50 9.56 -4.74
N ARG A 70 -13.84 8.36 -4.26
CA ARG A 70 -12.86 7.38 -3.78
C ARG A 70 -12.51 6.38 -4.86
N TYR A 71 -11.28 5.89 -4.85
CA TYR A 71 -10.78 4.91 -5.78
C TYR A 71 -10.25 3.69 -5.04
N ARG A 72 -10.64 2.49 -5.49
CA ARG A 72 -10.06 1.23 -5.03
C ARG A 72 -8.96 0.81 -5.99
N ASN A 73 -7.78 0.66 -5.42
CA ASN A 73 -6.56 0.36 -6.14
C ASN A 73 -6.11 -1.06 -5.82
N GLY A 74 -5.66 -1.78 -6.85
CA GLY A 74 -4.95 -3.04 -6.70
C GLY A 74 -3.54 -2.84 -7.20
N ALA A 75 -2.54 -3.19 -6.39
CA ALA A 75 -1.15 -2.99 -6.72
C ALA A 75 -0.32 -4.25 -6.46
N ARG A 76 0.72 -4.43 -7.27
CA ARG A 76 1.69 -5.51 -7.15
C ARG A 76 3.02 -4.95 -6.68
N PHE A 77 3.70 -5.68 -5.79
CA PHE A 77 5.05 -5.32 -5.36
C PHE A 77 6.07 -5.61 -6.46
N ILE A 78 6.91 -4.62 -6.75
CA ILE A 78 8.07 -4.72 -7.63
C ILE A 78 9.30 -5.06 -6.80
N ALA A 79 9.50 -4.35 -5.69
CA ALA A 79 10.62 -4.55 -4.79
C ALA A 79 10.17 -4.40 -3.33
N ILE A 80 10.60 -5.34 -2.50
CA ILE A 80 10.33 -5.39 -1.07
C ILE A 80 11.54 -6.02 -0.38
N SER A 81 11.92 -5.50 0.80
CA SER A 81 12.95 -6.16 1.61
C SER A 81 12.41 -7.44 2.24
N GLU A 82 13.26 -8.46 2.38
CA GLU A 82 12.87 -9.73 3.00
C GLU A 82 12.27 -9.53 4.40
N VAL A 83 12.90 -8.68 5.21
CA VAL A 83 12.41 -8.32 6.54
C VAL A 83 11.01 -7.69 6.51
N CYS A 84 10.70 -6.86 5.52
CA CYS A 84 9.36 -6.30 5.36
C CYS A 84 8.36 -7.38 4.92
N ALA A 85 8.74 -8.26 4.00
CA ALA A 85 7.89 -9.35 3.52
C ALA A 85 7.53 -10.31 4.65
N ASP A 86 8.48 -10.63 5.52
CA ASP A 86 8.25 -11.52 6.67
C ASP A 86 7.34 -10.86 7.71
N ARG A 87 7.52 -9.57 8.00
CA ARG A 87 6.58 -8.84 8.87
C ARG A 87 5.15 -8.82 8.33
N ILE A 88 4.97 -8.73 7.00
CA ILE A 88 3.64 -8.86 6.40
C ILE A 88 3.08 -10.25 6.67
N VAL A 89 3.85 -11.31 6.42
CA VAL A 89 3.42 -12.69 6.67
C VAL A 89 3.04 -12.89 8.12
N ASP A 90 3.89 -12.46 9.06
CA ASP A 90 3.63 -12.55 10.48
C ASP A 90 2.35 -11.81 10.85
N TYR A 91 2.18 -10.57 10.37
CA TYR A 91 0.99 -9.77 10.66
C TYR A 91 -0.31 -10.39 10.14
N VAL A 92 -0.32 -10.94 8.92
CA VAL A 92 -1.55 -11.49 8.31
C VAL A 92 -1.87 -12.91 8.78
N THR A 93 -0.90 -13.63 9.34
CA THR A 93 -1.09 -15.00 9.83
C THR A 93 -1.26 -15.08 11.35
N THR A 94 -0.87 -14.03 12.09
CA THR A 94 -1.13 -13.96 13.52
C THR A 94 -2.61 -13.73 13.77
N ALA A 95 -3.28 -14.68 14.40
CA ALA A 95 -4.66 -14.52 14.84
C ALA A 95 -4.76 -13.32 15.80
N PRO A 96 -5.82 -12.49 15.71
CA PRO A 96 -6.08 -11.50 16.76
C PRO A 96 -6.18 -12.23 18.10
N ALA A 97 -5.42 -11.78 19.09
CA ALA A 97 -5.53 -12.26 20.46
C ALA A 97 -6.90 -11.93 21.06
#